data_AF-J9Z8C7-F1
#
_entry.id   AF-J9Z8C7-F1
#
_cell.length_a   1.000
_cell.length_b   1.000
_cell.length_c   1.000
_cell.angle_alpha   90.00
_cell.angle_beta   90.00
_cell.angle_gamma   90.00
#
_symmetry.space_group_name_H-M   'P 1'
#
loop_
_entity.id
_entity.type
_entity.pdbx_description
1 polymer ?
#
loop_
_entity_poly.entity_id
_entity_poly.type
_entity_poly.pdbx_seq_one_letter_code
_entity_poly.pdbx_strand_id
1 'polypeptide(L)'
;MTRFLLLALLLSLVFVVKLFEWNPGSVTFQYLPGHAVEIPEVALFVLSLGLGAGFVMIVHGTGDFLRWLRNLDEAREEKREEKVTALWKKVREELNRSHVPQAISLLERLVSLYPNHLEALLLLGNLRRSTGDATGAIRLHRRARVFDEEDVRLVIALCEDYRQAGRLDDEMAILSEYFHKKEGRNIDVLGRYRDRLVSRQKWEEALAVQSALSRSFGKGERRDLEVSNLVGIRYETGRLHLDHAETELARRSFRGALKIDPLFSPARIGLAEAQSREGRVSEALTTLEEGFQKDRDPIYLYLLEEMALEAGSPERILTPFERAVLSDPQNSSLLYAQARLYDRLMMVDLALDRLESLEGRENWEGEFYRLLGDLYLRNKDRVNALEAFQKGARAENHPGRLYCRFCGQRYLQWTGKCFSCHRWGALTLHPGYVQVHSVPDHPPEERNVGGSSLSDPTIDAYSLGQSS
;
A
#
# COMPACT_ATOMS: atom_id res chain seq x y z
N MET A 1 -31.89 41.01 53.74
CA MET A 1 -30.42 41.14 53.71
C MET A 1 -29.95 42.60 53.66
N THR A 2 -30.51 43.43 52.77
CA THR A 2 -30.16 44.86 52.61
C THR A 2 -30.38 45.74 53.86
N ARG A 3 -31.50 45.58 54.58
CA ARG A 3 -31.78 46.33 55.83
C ARG A 3 -30.81 46.01 56.97
N PHE A 4 -30.35 44.77 57.06
CA PHE A 4 -29.39 44.32 58.07
C PHE A 4 -27.98 44.87 57.78
N LEU A 5 -27.57 44.90 56.51
CA LEU A 5 -26.30 45.49 56.08
C LEU A 5 -26.25 46.99 56.31
N LEU A 6 -27.35 47.70 56.05
CA LEU A 6 -27.44 49.14 56.34
C LEU A 6 -27.35 49.44 57.84
N LEU A 7 -28.00 48.64 58.69
CA LEU A 7 -27.89 48.76 60.14
C LEU A 7 -26.47 48.48 60.62
N ALA A 8 -25.83 47.41 60.13
CA ALA A 8 -24.45 47.07 60.47
C ALA A 8 -23.46 48.15 60.05
N LEU A 9 -23.66 48.78 58.88
CA LEU A 9 -22.83 49.88 58.38
C LEU A 9 -23.03 51.17 59.18
N LEU A 10 -24.26 51.46 59.59
CA LEU A 10 -24.55 52.58 60.51
C LEU A 10 -23.87 52.37 61.86
N LEU A 11 -23.97 51.15 62.42
CA LEU A 11 -23.34 50.81 63.70
C LEU A 11 -21.82 50.85 63.61
N SER A 12 -21.22 50.37 62.52
CA SER A 12 -19.76 50.43 62.33
C SER A 12 -19.27 51.87 62.13
N LEU A 13 -20.03 52.72 61.44
CA LEU A 13 -19.72 54.14 61.29
C LEU A 13 -19.75 54.86 62.65
N VAL A 14 -20.79 54.60 63.47
CA VAL A 14 -20.89 55.14 64.83
C VAL A 14 -19.71 54.65 65.69
N PHE A 15 -19.34 53.38 65.58
CA PHE A 15 -18.22 52.81 66.29
C PHE A 15 -16.86 53.44 65.90
N VAL A 16 -16.63 53.68 64.62
CA VAL A 16 -15.42 54.37 64.13
C VAL A 16 -15.36 55.80 64.67
N VAL A 17 -16.46 56.55 64.64
CA VAL A 17 -16.51 57.91 65.21
C VAL A 17 -16.17 57.89 66.70
N LYS A 18 -16.74 56.95 67.46
CA LYS A 18 -16.42 56.81 68.89
C LYS A 18 -14.97 56.40 69.16
N LEU A 19 -14.36 55.59 68.29
CA LEU A 19 -12.95 55.24 68.39
C LEU A 19 -12.03 56.46 68.29
N PHE A 20 -12.35 57.42 67.41
CA PHE A 20 -11.61 58.69 67.30
C PHE A 20 -11.77 59.57 68.54
N GLU A 21 -12.95 59.62 69.16
CA GLU A 21 -13.17 60.36 70.41
C GLU A 21 -12.44 59.74 71.60
N TRP A 22 -12.35 58.41 71.65
CA TRP A 22 -11.74 57.68 72.77
C TRP A 22 -10.22 57.55 72.69
N ASN A 23 -9.61 57.76 71.52
CA ASN A 23 -8.17 57.65 71.32
C ASN A 23 -7.61 58.92 70.64
N PRO A 24 -7.25 59.95 71.43
CA PRO A 24 -6.72 61.22 70.91
C PRO A 24 -5.24 61.16 70.47
N GLY A 25 -4.58 59.99 70.54
CA GLY A 25 -3.17 59.83 70.19
C GLY A 25 -2.89 60.07 68.70
N SER A 26 -1.81 60.81 68.41
CA SER A 26 -1.34 61.09 67.05
C SER A 26 0.12 60.69 66.88
N VAL A 27 0.44 60.24 65.67
CA VAL A 27 1.81 59.90 65.26
C VAL A 27 2.27 60.96 64.28
N THR A 28 3.44 61.55 64.54
CA THR A 28 4.10 62.50 63.64
C THR A 28 4.90 61.75 62.58
N PHE A 29 4.51 61.88 61.31
CA PHE A 29 5.22 61.29 60.18
C PHE A 29 6.03 62.36 59.44
N GLN A 30 7.35 62.25 59.44
CA GLN A 30 8.25 63.12 58.68
C GLN A 30 8.58 62.47 57.34
N TYR A 31 7.99 62.96 56.25
CA TYR A 31 8.17 62.38 54.91
C TYR A 31 9.19 63.15 54.06
N LEU A 32 9.49 64.40 54.40
CA LEU A 32 10.51 65.25 53.78
C LEU A 32 11.17 66.13 54.87
N PRO A 33 12.42 66.57 54.68
CA PRO A 33 13.06 67.52 55.60
C PRO A 33 12.19 68.78 55.76
N GLY A 34 11.78 69.07 56.99
CA GLY A 34 10.94 70.23 57.33
C GLY A 34 9.43 70.05 57.13
N HIS A 35 8.95 68.89 56.66
CA HIS A 35 7.52 68.63 56.45
C HIS A 35 7.07 67.42 57.26
N ALA A 36 6.26 67.66 58.29
CA ALA A 36 5.67 66.64 59.14
C ALA A 36 4.14 66.69 59.07
N VAL A 37 3.49 65.53 59.11
CA VAL A 37 2.02 65.42 59.22
C VAL A 37 1.68 64.63 60.47
N GLU A 38 0.72 65.11 61.25
CA GLU A 38 0.16 64.40 62.39
C GLU A 38 -1.03 63.55 61.93
N ILE A 39 -0.93 62.24 62.09
CA ILE A 39 -1.99 61.30 61.73
C ILE A 39 -2.47 60.63 63.02
N PRO A 40 -3.79 60.63 63.33
CA PRO A 40 -4.33 59.89 64.48
C PRO A 40 -4.02 58.39 64.40
N GLU A 41 -3.68 57.75 65.53
CA GLU A 41 -3.38 56.31 65.57
C GLU A 41 -4.56 55.45 65.07
N VAL A 42 -5.78 55.87 65.40
CA VAL A 42 -7.04 55.25 64.93
C VAL A 42 -7.13 55.27 63.40
N ALA A 43 -6.68 56.36 62.75
CA ALA A 43 -6.70 56.46 61.31
C ALA A 43 -5.74 55.44 60.67
N LEU A 44 -4.57 55.20 61.26
CA LEU A 44 -3.63 54.17 60.82
C LEU A 44 -4.21 52.76 60.97
N PHE A 45 -4.92 52.48 62.07
CA PHE A 45 -5.57 51.19 62.31
C PHE A 45 -6.73 50.91 61.35
N VAL A 46 -7.60 51.90 61.12
CA VAL A 46 -8.71 51.77 60.16
C VAL A 46 -8.16 51.61 58.74
N LEU A 47 -7.09 52.32 58.38
CA LEU A 47 -6.46 52.23 57.08
C LEU A 47 -5.79 50.86 56.87
N SER A 48 -5.13 50.29 57.89
CA SER A 48 -4.52 48.95 57.77
C SER A 48 -5.56 47.84 57.65
N LEU A 49 -6.66 47.90 58.41
CA LEU A 49 -7.80 46.99 58.25
C LEU A 49 -8.46 47.15 56.87
N GLY A 50 -8.63 48.39 56.41
CA GLY A 50 -9.18 48.68 55.08
C GLY A 50 -8.30 48.14 53.95
N LEU A 51 -6.98 48.30 54.06
CA LEU A 51 -6.01 47.73 53.11
C LEU A 51 -6.00 46.20 53.15
N GLY A 52 -6.05 45.58 54.33
CA GLY A 52 -6.12 44.12 54.48
C GLY A 52 -7.41 43.53 53.90
N ALA A 53 -8.56 44.12 54.21
CA ALA A 53 -9.85 43.73 53.63
C ALA A 53 -9.89 43.95 52.11
N GLY A 54 -9.34 45.08 51.65
CA GLY A 54 -9.18 45.37 50.23
C GLY A 54 -8.29 44.35 49.52
N PHE A 55 -7.17 43.95 50.14
CA PHE A 55 -6.28 42.92 49.61
C PHE A 55 -6.98 41.56 49.49
N VAL A 56 -7.72 41.13 50.53
CA VAL A 56 -8.50 39.88 50.49
C VAL A 56 -9.58 39.93 49.42
N MET A 57 -10.30 41.05 49.28
CA MET A 57 -11.28 41.25 48.21
C MET A 57 -10.65 41.22 46.82
N ILE A 58 -9.46 41.77 46.65
CA ILE A 58 -8.72 41.69 45.39
C ILE A 58 -8.29 40.25 45.12
N VAL A 59 -7.72 39.54 46.10
CA VAL A 59 -7.23 38.15 45.92
C VAL A 59 -8.39 37.18 45.64
N HIS A 60 -9.50 37.26 46.37
CA HIS A 60 -10.65 36.38 46.11
C HIS A 60 -11.51 36.86 44.93
N GLY A 61 -11.71 38.16 44.78
CA GLY A 61 -12.47 38.73 43.67
C GLY A 61 -11.79 38.50 42.31
N THR A 62 -10.46 38.52 42.25
CA THR A 62 -9.74 38.14 41.02
C THR A 62 -9.91 36.66 40.69
N GLY A 63 -9.87 35.77 41.69
CA GLY A 63 -10.13 34.35 41.50
C GLY A 63 -11.56 34.05 41.00
N ASP A 64 -12.57 34.72 41.58
CA ASP A 64 -13.97 34.60 41.16
C ASP A 64 -14.21 35.15 39.76
N PHE A 65 -13.57 36.29 39.44
CA PHE A 65 -13.64 36.89 38.12
C PHE A 65 -13.00 36.00 37.04
N LEU A 66 -11.82 35.42 37.32
CA LEU A 66 -11.16 34.49 36.40
C LEU A 66 -11.97 33.19 36.20
N ARG A 67 -12.63 32.68 37.25
CA ARG A 67 -13.56 31.54 37.14
C ARG A 67 -14.79 31.88 36.30
N TRP A 68 -15.39 33.04 36.53
CA TRP A 68 -16.54 33.50 35.73
C TRP A 68 -16.17 33.67 34.25
N LEU A 69 -14.99 34.22 33.94
CA LEU A 69 -14.48 34.31 32.56
C LEU A 69 -14.34 32.94 31.92
N ARG A 70 -13.76 31.96 32.62
CA ARG A 70 -13.64 30.58 32.12
C ARG A 70 -15.01 29.95 31.87
N ASN A 71 -15.95 30.08 32.81
CA ASN A 71 -17.30 29.55 32.66
C ASN A 71 -18.07 30.18 31.49
N LEU A 72 -17.79 31.44 31.14
CA LEU A 72 -18.37 32.08 29.96
C LEU A 72 -17.83 31.50 28.65
N ASP A 73 -16.54 31.17 28.60
CA ASP A 73 -15.94 30.54 27.44
C ASP A 73 -16.43 29.10 27.29
N GLU A 74 -16.52 28.34 28.39
CA GLU A 74 -17.15 27.01 28.42
C GLU A 74 -18.61 27.06 27.94
N ALA A 75 -19.43 28.00 28.44
CA ALA A 75 -20.81 28.17 27.99
C ALA A 75 -20.94 28.62 26.52
N ARG A 76 -19.92 29.27 25.96
CA ARG A 76 -19.86 29.60 24.53
C ARG A 76 -19.48 28.38 23.70
N GLU A 77 -18.54 27.56 24.18
CA GLU A 77 -18.13 26.31 23.54
C GLU A 77 -19.29 25.31 23.52
N GLU A 78 -20.00 25.12 24.62
CA GLU A 78 -21.18 24.26 24.71
C GLU A 78 -22.25 24.67 23.67
N LYS A 79 -22.58 25.96 23.59
CA LYS A 79 -23.50 26.49 22.56
C LYS A 79 -22.98 26.33 21.14
N ARG A 80 -21.67 26.28 20.93
CA ARG A 80 -21.07 25.99 19.61
C ARG A 80 -21.23 24.52 19.28
N GLU A 81 -20.93 23.63 20.21
CA GLU A 81 -21.08 22.18 20.06
C GLU A 81 -22.53 21.76 19.83
N GLU A 82 -23.49 22.35 20.54
CA GLU A 82 -24.93 22.12 20.32
C GLU A 82 -25.33 22.47 18.88
N LYS A 83 -24.88 23.62 18.37
CA LYS A 83 -25.18 24.06 17.00
C LYS A 83 -24.52 23.17 15.95
N VAL A 84 -23.26 22.78 16.17
CA VAL A 84 -22.54 21.83 15.32
C VAL A 84 -23.30 20.50 15.28
N THR A 85 -23.66 19.95 16.44
CA THR A 85 -24.39 18.69 16.58
C THR A 85 -25.76 18.75 15.90
N ALA A 86 -26.50 19.85 16.06
CA ALA A 86 -27.78 20.05 15.42
C ALA A 86 -27.68 20.12 13.88
N LEU A 87 -26.66 20.81 13.35
CA LEU A 87 -26.39 20.85 11.92
C LEU A 87 -25.93 19.48 11.40
N TRP A 88 -25.05 18.81 12.13
CA TRP A 88 -24.54 17.48 11.79
C TRP A 88 -25.66 16.44 11.72
N LYS A 89 -26.61 16.48 12.65
CA LYS A 89 -27.81 15.63 12.63
C LYS A 89 -28.62 15.82 11.34
N LYS A 90 -28.80 17.06 10.89
CA LYS A 90 -29.50 17.36 9.63
C LYS A 90 -28.71 16.87 8.41
N VAL A 91 -27.39 17.03 8.40
CA VAL A 91 -26.53 16.49 7.34
C VAL A 91 -26.74 14.97 7.21
N ARG A 92 -26.69 14.24 8.34
CA ARG A 92 -26.90 12.79 8.35
C ARG A 92 -28.30 12.41 7.88
N GLU A 93 -29.32 13.15 8.26
CA GLU A 93 -30.70 12.93 7.81
C GLU A 93 -30.84 13.09 6.29
N GLU A 94 -30.27 14.15 5.69
CA GLU A 94 -30.30 14.34 4.24
C GLU A 94 -29.49 13.27 3.49
N LEU A 95 -28.34 12.85 4.04
CA LEU A 95 -27.54 11.77 3.44
C LEU A 95 -28.26 10.42 3.49
N ASN A 96 -28.96 10.11 4.58
CA ASN A 96 -29.79 8.90 4.67
C ASN A 96 -30.94 8.91 3.64
N ARG A 97 -31.41 10.09 3.25
CA ARG A 97 -32.41 10.29 2.19
C ARG A 97 -31.79 10.37 0.79
N SER A 98 -30.47 10.19 0.67
CA SER A 98 -29.69 10.34 -0.57
C SER A 98 -29.79 11.75 -1.21
N HIS A 99 -30.14 12.76 -0.43
CA HIS A 99 -30.22 14.17 -0.85
C HIS A 99 -28.84 14.84 -0.77
N VAL A 100 -27.92 14.40 -1.63
CA VAL A 100 -26.51 14.84 -1.63
C VAL A 100 -26.36 16.37 -1.79
N PRO A 101 -27.09 17.07 -2.68
CA PRO A 101 -26.95 18.53 -2.82
C PRO A 101 -27.33 19.30 -1.54
N GLN A 102 -28.40 18.87 -0.85
CA GLN A 102 -28.86 19.48 0.39
C GLN A 102 -27.84 19.23 1.51
N ALA A 103 -27.29 18.02 1.61
CA ALA A 103 -26.23 17.70 2.56
C ALA A 103 -24.97 18.57 2.34
N ILE A 104 -24.56 18.78 1.08
CA ILE A 104 -23.46 19.69 0.73
C ILE A 104 -23.75 21.10 1.22
N SER A 105 -24.95 21.64 0.96
CA SER A 105 -25.30 23.01 1.40
C SER A 105 -25.28 23.18 2.92
N LEU A 106 -25.71 22.16 3.66
CA LEU A 106 -25.66 22.15 5.13
C LEU A 106 -24.21 22.08 5.65
N LEU A 107 -23.36 21.28 4.99
CA LEU A 107 -21.94 21.18 5.31
C LEU A 107 -21.17 22.46 4.98
N GLU A 108 -21.48 23.13 3.87
CA GLU A 108 -20.91 24.44 3.54
C GLU A 108 -21.27 25.48 4.59
N ARG A 109 -22.53 25.49 5.04
CA ARG A 109 -22.95 26.33 6.16
C ARG A 109 -22.19 25.99 7.43
N LEU A 110 -22.02 24.71 7.74
CA LEU A 110 -21.26 24.26 8.91
C LEU A 110 -19.80 24.72 8.85
N VAL A 111 -19.12 24.53 7.72
CA VAL A 111 -17.73 24.95 7.50
C VAL A 111 -17.60 26.49 7.49
N SER A 112 -18.62 27.23 7.06
CA SER A 112 -18.62 28.70 7.11
C SER A 112 -18.68 29.23 8.55
N LEU A 113 -19.44 28.57 9.42
CA LEU A 113 -19.58 28.93 10.84
C LEU A 113 -18.40 28.41 11.67
N TYR A 114 -17.87 27.24 11.29
CA TYR A 114 -16.81 26.54 12.00
C TYR A 114 -15.70 26.14 11.01
N PRO A 115 -14.81 27.09 10.64
CA PRO A 115 -13.77 26.89 9.62
C PRO A 115 -12.83 25.70 9.85
N ASN A 116 -12.67 25.25 11.09
CA ASN A 116 -11.65 24.25 11.45
C ASN A 116 -12.28 22.90 11.83
N HIS A 117 -13.57 22.69 11.52
CA HIS A 117 -14.25 21.44 11.86
C HIS A 117 -13.80 20.30 10.95
N LEU A 118 -12.87 19.47 11.43
CA LEU A 118 -12.19 18.41 10.66
C LEU A 118 -13.16 17.47 9.94
N GLU A 119 -14.10 16.88 10.66
CA GLU A 119 -15.06 15.91 10.10
C GLU A 119 -15.98 16.55 9.05
N ALA A 120 -16.23 17.85 9.15
CA ALA A 120 -17.07 18.55 8.17
C ALA A 120 -16.31 18.83 6.89
N LEU A 121 -15.04 19.21 7.00
CA LEU A 121 -14.15 19.38 5.85
C LEU A 121 -13.90 18.04 5.13
N LEU A 122 -13.68 16.96 5.88
CA LEU A 122 -13.52 15.61 5.33
C LEU A 122 -14.78 15.13 4.61
N LEU A 123 -15.95 15.21 5.26
CA LEU A 123 -17.19 14.76 4.64
C LEU A 123 -17.58 15.62 3.43
N LEU A 124 -17.44 16.95 3.53
CA LEU A 124 -17.72 17.85 2.41
C LEU A 124 -16.79 17.58 1.23
N GLY A 125 -15.50 17.35 1.48
CA GLY A 125 -14.54 17.00 0.43
C GLY A 125 -14.88 15.68 -0.25
N ASN A 126 -15.22 14.64 0.53
CA ASN A 126 -15.67 13.35 -0.02
C ASN A 126 -16.92 13.47 -0.90
N LEU A 127 -17.92 14.27 -0.49
CA LEU A 127 -19.13 14.51 -1.30
C LEU A 127 -18.85 15.37 -2.53
N ARG A 128 -17.94 16.34 -2.44
CA ARG A 128 -17.49 17.13 -3.60
C ARG A 128 -16.78 16.24 -4.62
N ARG A 129 -15.93 15.32 -4.15
CA ARG A 129 -15.27 14.32 -5.00
C ARG A 129 -16.31 13.42 -5.69
N SER A 130 -17.26 12.86 -4.95
CA SER A 130 -18.29 11.96 -5.52
C SER A 130 -19.23 12.64 -6.51
N THR A 131 -19.42 13.96 -6.40
CA THR A 131 -20.17 14.79 -7.35
C THR A 131 -19.34 15.30 -8.53
N GLY A 132 -18.08 14.86 -8.66
CA GLY A 132 -17.18 15.19 -9.78
C GLY A 132 -16.26 16.39 -9.54
N ASP A 133 -16.41 17.13 -8.45
CA ASP A 133 -15.55 18.26 -8.09
C ASP A 133 -14.33 17.80 -7.28
N ALA A 134 -13.44 17.06 -7.93
CA ALA A 134 -12.19 16.62 -7.34
C ALA A 134 -11.29 17.81 -6.92
N THR A 135 -11.32 18.92 -7.64
CA THR A 135 -10.50 20.09 -7.29
C THR A 135 -10.96 20.78 -6.02
N GLY A 136 -12.27 20.86 -5.79
CA GLY A 136 -12.87 21.34 -4.55
C GLY A 136 -12.55 20.42 -3.37
N ALA A 137 -12.62 19.10 -3.59
CA ALA A 137 -12.23 18.11 -2.60
C ALA A 137 -10.77 18.28 -2.14
N ILE A 138 -9.82 18.42 -3.09
CA ILE A 138 -8.41 18.68 -2.77
C ILE A 138 -8.26 19.91 -1.87
N ARG A 139 -8.95 21.02 -2.17
CA ARG A 139 -8.86 22.24 -1.35
C ARG A 139 -9.35 21.99 0.08
N LEU A 140 -10.45 21.28 0.24
CA LEU A 140 -11.06 20.98 1.54
C LEU A 140 -10.21 20.02 2.36
N HIS A 141 -9.77 18.91 1.77
CA HIS A 141 -8.94 17.93 2.46
C HIS A 141 -7.53 18.45 2.77
N ARG A 142 -6.92 19.27 1.91
CA ARG A 142 -5.64 19.93 2.23
C ARG A 142 -5.79 20.89 3.41
N ARG A 143 -6.89 21.65 3.47
CA ARG A 143 -7.18 22.54 4.60
C ARG A 143 -7.40 21.75 5.89
N ALA A 144 -8.10 20.62 5.82
CA ALA A 144 -8.27 19.73 6.97
C ALA A 144 -6.93 19.14 7.46
N ARG A 145 -6.06 18.73 6.53
CA ARG A 145 -4.74 18.15 6.82
C ARG A 145 -3.76 19.11 7.52
N VAL A 146 -4.01 20.42 7.51
CA VAL A 146 -3.20 21.38 8.30
C VAL A 146 -3.36 21.16 9.81
N PHE A 147 -4.52 20.66 10.25
CA PHE A 147 -4.78 20.44 11.67
C PHE A 147 -4.25 19.10 12.17
N ASP A 148 -4.30 18.09 11.32
CA ASP A 148 -3.72 16.77 11.55
C ASP A 148 -3.08 16.28 10.25
N GLU A 149 -1.76 16.42 10.17
CA GLU A 149 -1.00 16.08 8.96
C GLU A 149 -0.86 14.58 8.73
N GLU A 150 -1.10 13.78 9.76
CA GLU A 150 -0.87 12.33 9.81
C GLU A 150 -2.18 11.51 9.86
N ASP A 151 -3.35 12.16 9.98
CA ASP A 151 -4.65 11.52 9.86
C ASP A 151 -4.73 10.72 8.55
N VAL A 152 -4.70 9.41 8.70
CA VAL A 152 -4.73 8.43 7.62
C VAL A 152 -5.93 8.65 6.70
N ARG A 153 -7.08 9.05 7.26
CA ARG A 153 -8.31 9.28 6.49
C ARG A 153 -8.12 10.42 5.50
N LEU A 154 -7.44 11.49 5.90
CA LEU A 154 -7.15 12.64 5.05
C LEU A 154 -6.10 12.32 3.98
N VAL A 155 -5.08 11.55 4.34
CA VAL A 155 -4.06 11.10 3.38
C VAL A 155 -4.71 10.24 2.30
N ILE A 156 -5.54 9.27 2.68
CA ILE A 156 -6.28 8.41 1.73
C ILE A 156 -7.24 9.25 0.87
N ALA A 157 -8.01 10.14 1.48
CA ALA A 157 -8.95 11.00 0.77
C ALA A 157 -8.24 11.89 -0.26
N LEU A 158 -7.09 12.49 0.09
CA LEU A 158 -6.29 13.27 -0.85
C LEU A 158 -5.73 12.43 -1.99
N CYS A 159 -5.29 11.19 -1.72
CA CYS A 159 -4.85 10.29 -2.78
C CYS A 159 -5.96 10.04 -3.79
N GLU A 160 -7.18 9.79 -3.31
CA GLU A 160 -8.37 9.59 -4.15
C GLU A 160 -8.74 10.86 -4.93
N ASP A 161 -8.68 12.03 -4.31
CA ASP A 161 -8.95 13.29 -4.99
C ASP A 161 -7.94 13.56 -6.10
N TYR A 162 -6.64 13.38 -5.83
CA TYR A 162 -5.59 13.58 -6.84
C TYR A 162 -5.71 12.59 -7.99
N ARG A 163 -6.07 11.33 -7.72
CA ARG A 163 -6.34 10.34 -8.76
C ARG A 163 -7.48 10.77 -9.68
N GLN A 164 -8.61 11.20 -9.11
CA GLN A 164 -9.76 11.65 -9.90
C GLN A 164 -9.46 12.93 -10.67
N ALA A 165 -8.60 13.80 -10.15
CA ALA A 165 -8.12 14.99 -10.84
C ALA A 165 -7.00 14.70 -11.88
N GLY A 166 -6.54 13.45 -12.03
CA GLY A 166 -5.43 13.08 -12.91
C GLY A 166 -4.05 13.60 -12.43
N ARG A 167 -3.96 14.11 -11.21
CA ARG A 167 -2.77 14.74 -10.61
C ARG A 167 -1.89 13.70 -9.89
N LEU A 168 -1.41 12.71 -10.64
CA LEU A 168 -0.70 11.55 -10.08
C LEU A 168 0.65 11.89 -9.42
N ASP A 169 1.28 13.00 -9.79
CA ASP A 169 2.54 13.44 -9.17
C ASP A 169 2.32 14.03 -7.77
N ASP A 170 1.21 14.73 -7.54
CA ASP A 170 0.85 15.23 -6.22
C ASP A 170 0.44 14.09 -5.27
N GLU A 171 -0.26 13.08 -5.79
CA GLU A 171 -0.54 11.84 -5.05
C GLU A 171 0.77 11.18 -4.60
N MET A 172 1.73 11.04 -5.53
CA MET A 172 3.05 10.50 -5.23
C MET A 172 3.81 11.30 -4.17
N ALA A 173 3.75 12.63 -4.25
CA ALA A 173 4.41 13.51 -3.30
C ALA A 173 3.86 13.32 -1.88
N ILE A 174 2.53 13.25 -1.70
CA ILE A 174 1.92 13.02 -0.39
C ILE A 174 2.26 11.63 0.17
N LEU A 175 2.22 10.59 -0.67
CA LEU A 175 2.56 9.24 -0.24
C LEU A 175 4.03 9.11 0.19
N SER A 176 4.93 9.76 -0.54
CA SER A 176 6.35 9.87 -0.19
C SER A 176 6.56 10.64 1.11
N GLU A 177 5.92 11.81 1.24
CA GLU A 177 5.95 12.63 2.46
C GLU A 177 5.51 11.83 3.69
N TYR A 178 4.38 11.11 3.58
CA TYR A 178 3.86 10.25 4.64
C TYR A 178 4.85 9.15 5.03
N PHE A 179 5.43 8.44 4.05
CA PHE A 179 6.39 7.35 4.32
C PHE A 179 7.65 7.80 5.06
N HIS A 180 8.10 9.04 4.86
CA HIS A 180 9.29 9.57 5.50
C HIS A 180 9.04 10.14 6.92
N LYS A 181 7.79 10.25 7.36
CA LYS A 181 7.44 10.65 8.74
C LYS A 181 7.58 9.48 9.71
N LYS A 182 7.89 9.77 10.99
CA LYS A 182 8.16 8.75 12.02
C LYS A 182 6.98 7.81 12.28
N GLU A 183 5.76 8.35 12.24
CA GLU A 183 4.52 7.59 12.50
C GLU A 183 3.86 7.08 11.20
N GLY A 184 4.49 7.36 10.04
CA GLY A 184 4.03 7.00 8.69
C GLY A 184 4.07 5.51 8.38
N ARG A 185 3.29 4.71 9.12
CA ARG A 185 3.34 3.23 9.09
C ARG A 185 1.98 2.58 8.89
N ASN A 186 0.95 3.35 8.56
CA ASN A 186 -0.34 2.77 8.22
C ASN A 186 -0.24 1.86 6.99
N ILE A 187 -0.72 0.63 7.14
CA ILE A 187 -0.55 -0.44 6.15
C ILE A 187 -1.26 -0.09 4.82
N ASP A 188 -2.41 0.57 4.88
CA ASP A 188 -3.21 0.87 3.69
C ASP A 188 -2.57 2.01 2.88
N VAL A 189 -2.04 3.05 3.55
CA VAL A 189 -1.30 4.13 2.88
C VAL A 189 -0.01 3.62 2.25
N LEU A 190 0.75 2.79 2.98
CA LEU A 190 1.98 2.20 2.45
C LEU A 190 1.70 1.24 1.29
N GLY A 191 0.62 0.47 1.33
CA GLY A 191 0.18 -0.38 0.22
C GLY A 191 -0.09 0.44 -1.04
N ARG A 192 -0.85 1.53 -0.90
CA ARG A 192 -1.11 2.48 -2.01
C ARG A 192 0.18 3.10 -2.55
N TYR A 193 1.12 3.48 -1.67
CA TYR A 193 2.40 4.03 -2.08
C TYR A 193 3.23 3.02 -2.88
N ARG A 194 3.37 1.80 -2.36
CA ARG A 194 4.05 0.71 -3.06
C ARG A 194 3.42 0.45 -4.41
N ASP A 195 2.10 0.31 -4.50
CA ASP A 195 1.43 -0.03 -5.76
C ASP A 195 1.64 1.06 -6.81
N ARG A 196 1.66 2.33 -6.39
CA ARG A 196 1.99 3.44 -7.28
C ARG A 196 3.45 3.38 -7.74
N LEU A 197 4.39 3.09 -6.86
CA LEU A 197 5.80 2.89 -7.21
C LEU A 197 5.99 1.72 -8.19
N VAL A 198 5.31 0.59 -7.96
CA VAL A 198 5.28 -0.58 -8.86
C VAL A 198 4.73 -0.21 -10.23
N SER A 199 3.63 0.57 -10.30
CA SER A 199 3.06 1.02 -11.58
C SER A 199 4.02 1.92 -12.39
N ARG A 200 4.89 2.66 -11.70
CA ARG A 200 5.94 3.49 -12.30
C ARG A 200 7.28 2.76 -12.46
N GLN A 201 7.33 1.46 -12.16
CA GLN A 201 8.54 0.63 -12.23
C GLN A 201 9.70 1.16 -11.36
N LYS A 202 9.38 1.88 -10.28
CA LYS A 202 10.35 2.37 -9.28
C LYS A 202 10.65 1.27 -8.25
N TRP A 203 11.33 0.22 -8.70
CA TRP A 203 11.46 -1.04 -7.96
C TRP A 203 12.23 -0.93 -6.64
N GLU A 204 13.31 -0.14 -6.59
CA GLU A 204 14.09 0.05 -5.36
C GLU A 204 13.29 0.78 -4.26
N GLU A 205 12.63 1.87 -4.63
CA GLU A 205 11.73 2.61 -3.74
C GLU A 205 10.58 1.70 -3.27
N ALA A 206 9.97 0.94 -4.20
CA ALA A 206 8.91 -0.01 -3.87
C ALA A 206 9.39 -1.10 -2.90
N LEU A 207 10.63 -1.58 -3.05
CA LEU A 207 11.23 -2.56 -2.15
C LEU A 207 11.44 -2.00 -0.74
N ALA A 208 11.81 -0.73 -0.61
CA ALA A 208 11.96 -0.07 0.68
C ALA A 208 10.61 0.02 1.42
N VAL A 209 9.56 0.44 0.71
CA VAL A 209 8.18 0.52 1.24
C VAL A 209 7.66 -0.88 1.59
N GLN A 210 7.83 -1.86 0.70
CA GLN A 210 7.42 -3.24 0.97
C GLN A 210 8.15 -3.86 2.16
N SER A 211 9.43 -3.52 2.36
CA SER A 211 10.20 -3.98 3.52
C SER A 211 9.74 -3.31 4.82
N ALA A 212 9.19 -2.09 4.76
CA ALA A 212 8.57 -1.45 5.91
C ALA A 212 7.23 -2.12 6.27
N LEU A 213 6.40 -2.39 5.25
CA LEU A 213 5.16 -3.15 5.34
C LEU A 213 5.37 -4.56 5.92
N SER A 214 6.42 -5.26 5.48
CA SER A 214 6.72 -6.63 5.93
C SER A 214 6.95 -6.78 7.42
N ARG A 215 7.32 -5.71 8.11
CA ARG A 215 7.53 -5.71 9.57
C ARG A 215 6.24 -5.58 10.37
N SER A 216 5.13 -5.15 9.73
CA SER A 216 3.84 -4.90 10.38
C SER A 216 2.84 -6.07 10.31
N PHE A 217 3.17 -7.17 9.62
CA PHE A 217 2.20 -8.24 9.36
C PHE A 217 2.03 -9.23 10.53
N GLY A 218 0.78 -9.43 10.95
CA GLY A 218 0.35 -10.62 11.70
C GLY A 218 0.23 -11.88 10.83
N LYS A 219 -0.12 -13.03 11.41
CA LYS A 219 -0.42 -14.26 10.64
C LYS A 219 -1.78 -14.10 9.91
N GLY A 220 -1.89 -14.55 8.65
CA GLY A 220 -3.14 -14.56 7.88
C GLY A 220 -2.94 -14.40 6.37
N GLU A 221 -4.00 -14.51 5.57
CA GLU A 221 -3.98 -14.46 4.09
C GLU A 221 -3.34 -13.18 3.52
N ARG A 222 -3.56 -12.04 4.17
CA ARG A 222 -2.91 -10.77 3.81
C ARG A 222 -1.38 -10.88 3.87
N ARG A 223 -0.82 -11.68 4.78
CA ARG A 223 0.63 -11.89 4.87
C ARG A 223 1.15 -12.65 3.65
N ASP A 224 0.45 -13.66 3.18
CA ASP A 224 0.91 -14.50 2.07
C ASP A 224 0.94 -13.70 0.77
N LEU A 225 -0.08 -12.86 0.54
CA LEU A 225 -0.10 -11.90 -0.56
C LEU A 225 1.11 -10.96 -0.51
N GLU A 226 1.38 -10.41 0.66
CA GLU A 226 2.45 -9.43 0.86
C GLU A 226 3.85 -10.06 0.78
N VAL A 227 4.00 -11.31 1.20
CA VAL A 227 5.22 -12.09 0.97
C VAL A 227 5.42 -12.33 -0.52
N SER A 228 4.37 -12.69 -1.26
CA SER A 228 4.42 -12.86 -2.72
C SER A 228 4.82 -11.57 -3.43
N ASN A 229 4.23 -10.43 -3.04
CA ASN A 229 4.60 -9.11 -3.55
C ASN A 229 6.07 -8.78 -3.28
N LEU A 230 6.58 -9.08 -2.07
CA LEU A 230 7.99 -8.85 -1.73
C LEU A 230 8.93 -9.68 -2.61
N VAL A 231 8.60 -10.93 -2.88
CA VAL A 231 9.40 -11.79 -3.78
C VAL A 231 9.39 -11.24 -5.20
N GLY A 232 8.22 -10.87 -5.73
CA GLY A 232 8.07 -10.24 -7.05
C GLY A 232 8.86 -8.94 -7.18
N ILE A 233 8.71 -8.00 -6.23
CA ILE A 233 9.44 -6.72 -6.23
C ILE A 233 10.97 -6.94 -6.17
N ARG A 234 11.45 -7.91 -5.37
CA ARG A 234 12.88 -8.24 -5.34
C ARG A 234 13.38 -8.77 -6.68
N TYR A 235 12.59 -9.58 -7.38
CA TYR A 235 12.93 -10.04 -8.72
C TYR A 235 12.99 -8.87 -9.72
N GLU A 236 12.01 -7.98 -9.72
CA GLU A 236 11.99 -6.82 -10.62
C GLU A 236 13.14 -5.85 -10.32
N THR A 237 13.52 -5.70 -9.04
CA THR A 237 14.73 -4.95 -8.64
C THR A 237 15.99 -5.63 -9.20
N GLY A 238 16.06 -6.96 -9.19
CA GLY A 238 17.15 -7.71 -9.81
C GLY A 238 17.20 -7.54 -11.33
N ARG A 239 16.04 -7.49 -12.00
CA ARG A 239 15.93 -7.19 -13.44
C ARG A 239 16.45 -5.78 -13.76
N LEU A 240 16.04 -4.78 -12.99
CA LEU A 240 16.53 -3.40 -13.14
C LEU A 240 18.06 -3.33 -13.07
N HIS A 241 18.67 -3.98 -12.07
CA HIS A 241 20.14 -4.03 -11.96
C HIS A 241 20.79 -4.78 -13.13
N LEU A 242 20.19 -5.87 -13.64
CA LEU A 242 20.71 -6.55 -14.83
C LEU A 242 20.69 -5.65 -16.06
N ASP A 243 19.62 -4.88 -16.25
CA ASP A 243 19.48 -3.97 -17.38
C ASP A 243 20.50 -2.82 -17.31
N HIS A 244 20.92 -2.44 -16.11
CA HIS A 244 22.02 -1.50 -15.85
C HIS A 244 23.43 -2.14 -15.83
N ALA A 245 23.55 -3.44 -16.14
CA ALA A 245 24.79 -4.22 -16.06
C ALA A 245 25.44 -4.28 -14.65
N GLU A 246 24.65 -4.05 -13.59
CA GLU A 246 25.06 -4.13 -12.19
C GLU A 246 24.89 -5.57 -11.65
N THR A 247 25.62 -6.51 -12.24
CA THR A 247 25.32 -7.94 -12.10
C THR A 247 25.41 -8.48 -10.67
N GLU A 248 26.33 -7.96 -9.85
CA GLU A 248 26.43 -8.37 -8.43
C GLU A 248 25.21 -7.92 -7.60
N LEU A 249 24.68 -6.72 -7.87
CA LEU A 249 23.45 -6.23 -7.23
C LEU A 249 22.25 -7.07 -7.67
N ALA A 250 22.17 -7.40 -8.96
CA ALA A 250 21.14 -8.30 -9.48
C ALA A 250 21.15 -9.67 -8.79
N ARG A 251 22.33 -10.31 -8.69
CA ARG A 251 22.50 -11.60 -8.00
C ARG A 251 22.05 -11.51 -6.54
N ARG A 252 22.39 -10.43 -5.84
CA ARG A 252 21.96 -10.20 -4.45
C ARG A 252 20.44 -10.10 -4.35
N SER A 253 19.80 -9.38 -5.26
CA SER A 253 18.34 -9.24 -5.31
C SER A 253 17.65 -10.58 -5.58
N PHE A 254 18.12 -11.35 -6.57
CA PHE A 254 17.59 -12.68 -6.87
C PHE A 254 17.78 -13.68 -5.73
N ARG A 255 18.97 -13.74 -5.11
CA ARG A 255 19.19 -14.56 -3.90
C ARG A 255 18.28 -14.12 -2.75
N GLY A 256 18.03 -12.82 -2.62
CA GLY A 256 17.10 -12.27 -1.64
C GLY A 256 15.67 -12.76 -1.85
N ALA A 257 15.21 -12.85 -3.10
CA ALA A 257 13.93 -13.45 -3.45
C ALA A 257 13.89 -14.96 -3.13
N LEU A 258 14.93 -15.70 -3.55
CA LEU A 258 15.03 -17.15 -3.31
C LEU A 258 15.19 -17.55 -1.84
N LYS A 259 15.67 -16.64 -0.99
CA LYS A 259 15.70 -16.85 0.46
C LYS A 259 14.29 -16.85 1.07
N ILE A 260 13.37 -16.10 0.48
CA ILE A 260 11.98 -15.99 0.94
C ILE A 260 11.15 -17.11 0.31
N ASP A 261 11.27 -17.28 -1.00
CA ASP A 261 10.60 -18.34 -1.76
C ASP A 261 11.63 -19.11 -2.61
N PRO A 262 12.11 -20.27 -2.11
CA PRO A 262 13.07 -21.10 -2.83
C PRO A 262 12.57 -21.68 -4.15
N LEU A 263 11.25 -21.74 -4.37
CA LEU A 263 10.62 -22.30 -5.59
C LEU A 263 10.28 -21.20 -6.61
N PHE A 264 10.57 -19.94 -6.31
CA PHE A 264 10.26 -18.84 -7.21
C PHE A 264 11.15 -18.85 -8.47
N SER A 265 10.62 -19.46 -9.53
CA SER A 265 11.35 -19.69 -10.77
C SER A 265 11.93 -18.44 -11.43
N PRO A 266 11.27 -17.26 -11.43
CA PRO A 266 11.85 -16.09 -12.06
C PRO A 266 13.16 -15.62 -11.44
N ALA A 267 13.28 -15.66 -10.11
CA ALA A 267 14.51 -15.24 -9.45
C ALA A 267 15.65 -16.22 -9.70
N ARG A 268 15.37 -17.52 -9.80
CA ARG A 268 16.39 -18.51 -10.10
C ARG A 268 16.90 -18.41 -11.54
N ILE A 269 15.99 -18.21 -12.48
CA ILE A 269 16.33 -17.96 -13.88
C ILE A 269 17.13 -16.65 -14.00
N GLY A 270 16.68 -15.57 -13.32
CA GLY A 270 17.42 -14.31 -13.27
C GLY A 270 18.82 -14.45 -12.66
N LEU A 271 19.00 -15.30 -11.65
CA LEU A 271 20.31 -15.61 -11.07
C LEU A 271 21.23 -16.30 -12.08
N ALA A 272 20.72 -17.27 -12.83
CA ALA A 272 21.48 -17.94 -13.88
C ALA A 272 21.85 -16.97 -15.01
N GLU A 273 20.93 -16.11 -15.45
CA GLU A 273 21.21 -15.07 -16.44
C GLU A 273 22.31 -14.12 -15.95
N ALA A 274 22.24 -13.69 -14.68
CA ALA A 274 23.27 -12.85 -14.07
C ALA A 274 24.65 -13.54 -14.08
N GLN A 275 24.72 -14.80 -13.67
CA GLN A 275 25.96 -15.58 -13.71
C GLN A 275 26.51 -15.73 -15.15
N SER A 276 25.62 -15.95 -16.13
CA SER A 276 26.00 -16.05 -17.54
C SER A 276 26.62 -14.74 -18.06
N ARG A 277 26.01 -13.58 -17.74
CA ARG A 277 26.56 -12.26 -18.10
C ARG A 277 27.92 -11.96 -17.46
N GLU A 278 28.24 -12.57 -16.32
CA GLU A 278 29.57 -12.51 -15.68
C GLU A 278 30.59 -13.48 -16.32
N GLY A 279 30.22 -14.22 -17.37
CA GLY A 279 31.05 -15.26 -17.99
C GLY A 279 31.10 -16.56 -17.19
N ARG A 280 30.32 -16.68 -16.11
CA ARG A 280 30.25 -17.88 -15.25
C ARG A 280 29.19 -18.85 -15.75
N VAL A 281 29.26 -19.20 -17.03
CA VAL A 281 28.27 -20.04 -17.72
C VAL A 281 28.09 -21.38 -17.02
N SER A 282 29.17 -22.00 -16.56
CA SER A 282 29.10 -23.27 -15.84
C SER A 282 28.27 -23.21 -14.56
N GLU A 283 28.36 -22.11 -13.79
CA GLU A 283 27.54 -21.89 -12.59
C GLU A 283 26.08 -21.60 -12.95
N ALA A 284 25.83 -20.88 -14.05
CA ALA A 284 24.50 -20.59 -14.55
C ALA A 284 23.73 -21.86 -14.91
N LEU A 285 24.38 -22.76 -15.65
CA LEU A 285 23.82 -24.07 -16.00
C LEU A 285 23.49 -24.90 -14.74
N THR A 286 24.41 -24.97 -13.77
CA THR A 286 24.16 -25.67 -12.49
C THR A 286 22.99 -25.04 -11.73
N THR A 287 22.84 -23.72 -11.76
CA THR A 287 21.73 -23.01 -11.09
C THR A 287 20.37 -23.36 -11.71
N LEU A 288 20.30 -23.51 -13.03
CA LEU A 288 19.09 -23.98 -13.73
C LEU A 288 18.81 -25.46 -13.44
N GLU A 289 19.83 -26.32 -13.45
CA GLU A 289 19.70 -27.74 -13.07
C GLU A 289 19.12 -27.88 -11.65
N GLU A 290 19.64 -27.13 -10.68
CA GLU A 290 19.11 -27.10 -9.31
C GLU A 290 17.67 -26.59 -9.24
N GLY A 291 17.31 -25.68 -10.15
CA GLY A 291 15.93 -25.19 -10.29
C GLY A 291 14.98 -26.29 -10.66
N PHE A 292 15.32 -27.03 -11.72
CA PHE A 292 14.54 -28.19 -12.14
C PHE A 292 14.42 -29.23 -11.02
N GLN A 293 15.49 -29.51 -10.29
CA GLN A 293 15.45 -30.51 -9.20
C GLN A 293 14.48 -30.14 -8.07
N LYS A 294 14.26 -28.84 -7.81
CA LYS A 294 13.41 -28.36 -6.70
C LYS A 294 11.96 -28.13 -7.11
N ASP A 295 11.74 -27.52 -8.27
CA ASP A 295 10.42 -27.05 -8.72
C ASP A 295 9.80 -27.94 -9.80
N ARG A 296 10.62 -28.79 -10.46
CA ARG A 296 10.19 -29.72 -11.53
C ARG A 296 9.52 -29.05 -12.74
N ASP A 297 9.61 -27.73 -12.84
CA ASP A 297 9.08 -26.96 -13.96
C ASP A 297 9.90 -27.21 -15.24
N PRO A 298 9.28 -27.67 -16.35
CA PRO A 298 9.98 -27.88 -17.62
C PRO A 298 10.67 -26.63 -18.18
N ILE A 299 10.31 -25.42 -17.71
CA ILE A 299 10.97 -24.19 -18.16
C ILE A 299 12.48 -24.19 -17.89
N TYR A 300 12.93 -24.80 -16.79
CA TYR A 300 14.36 -24.88 -16.49
C TYR A 300 15.10 -25.74 -17.50
N LEU A 301 14.50 -26.84 -17.96
CA LEU A 301 15.10 -27.71 -18.96
C LEU A 301 15.19 -27.00 -20.32
N TYR A 302 14.14 -26.26 -20.70
CA TYR A 302 14.15 -25.44 -21.90
C TYR A 302 15.25 -24.39 -21.87
N LEU A 303 15.38 -23.64 -20.77
CA LEU A 303 16.42 -22.61 -20.64
C LEU A 303 17.83 -23.19 -20.52
N LEU A 304 17.96 -24.35 -19.87
CA LEU A 304 19.23 -25.08 -19.77
C LEU A 304 19.67 -25.58 -21.15
N GLU A 305 18.74 -26.07 -21.98
CA GLU A 305 18.99 -26.45 -23.38
C GLU A 305 19.54 -25.27 -24.19
N GLU A 306 18.82 -24.13 -24.20
CA GLU A 306 19.26 -22.96 -24.98
C GLU A 306 20.65 -22.48 -24.53
N MET A 307 20.87 -22.36 -23.22
CA MET A 307 22.14 -21.88 -22.67
C MET A 307 23.29 -22.87 -22.90
N ALA A 308 23.06 -24.18 -22.79
CA ALA A 308 24.10 -25.20 -22.98
C ALA A 308 24.52 -25.30 -24.46
N LEU A 309 23.57 -25.17 -25.39
CA LEU A 309 23.84 -25.21 -26.82
C LEU A 309 24.57 -23.95 -27.29
N GLU A 310 24.19 -22.77 -26.80
CA GLU A 310 24.92 -21.53 -27.05
C GLU A 310 26.36 -21.58 -26.51
N ALA A 311 26.57 -22.26 -25.37
CA ALA A 311 27.88 -22.45 -24.78
C ALA A 311 28.74 -23.53 -25.48
N GLY A 312 28.16 -24.30 -26.41
CA GLY A 312 28.85 -25.42 -27.07
C GLY A 312 29.10 -26.62 -26.15
N SER A 313 28.31 -26.80 -25.09
CA SER A 313 28.41 -27.89 -24.11
C SER A 313 27.14 -28.77 -24.05
N PRO A 314 26.75 -29.42 -25.15
CA PRO A 314 25.52 -30.23 -25.23
C PRO A 314 25.48 -31.40 -24.25
N GLU A 315 26.63 -31.91 -23.82
CA GLU A 315 26.72 -32.96 -22.80
C GLU A 315 26.10 -32.55 -21.46
N ARG A 316 26.07 -31.24 -21.15
CA ARG A 316 25.50 -30.73 -19.90
C ARG A 316 23.97 -30.75 -19.86
N ILE A 317 23.29 -30.98 -20.99
CA ILE A 317 21.83 -31.04 -21.05
C ILE A 317 21.28 -32.47 -21.11
N LEU A 318 22.04 -33.42 -21.67
CA LEU A 318 21.63 -34.82 -21.83
C LEU A 318 21.32 -35.49 -20.48
N THR A 319 22.29 -35.55 -19.56
CA THR A 319 22.11 -36.24 -18.28
C THR A 319 21.01 -35.62 -17.39
N PRO A 320 20.86 -34.28 -17.29
CA PRO A 320 19.70 -33.70 -16.62
C PRO A 320 18.36 -34.10 -17.24
N PHE A 321 18.25 -34.11 -18.58
CA PHE A 321 17.02 -34.53 -19.26
C PHE A 321 16.70 -36.00 -19.07
N GLU A 322 17.70 -36.89 -19.16
CA GLU A 322 17.54 -38.32 -18.90
C GLU A 322 17.02 -38.55 -17.49
N ARG A 323 17.60 -37.88 -16.48
CA ARG A 323 17.11 -37.95 -15.10
C ARG A 323 15.69 -37.40 -14.96
N ALA A 324 15.34 -36.33 -15.68
CA ALA A 324 13.99 -35.77 -15.69
C ALA A 324 12.97 -36.79 -16.21
N VAL A 325 13.25 -37.42 -17.35
CA VAL A 325 12.40 -38.43 -17.95
C VAL A 325 12.32 -39.69 -17.08
N LEU A 326 13.42 -40.13 -16.48
CA LEU A 326 13.41 -41.28 -15.56
C LEU A 326 12.57 -41.01 -14.30
N SER A 327 12.48 -39.76 -13.86
CA SER A 327 11.66 -39.40 -12.70
C SER A 327 10.17 -39.38 -12.99
N ASP A 328 9.77 -39.15 -14.24
CA ASP A 328 8.38 -39.19 -14.68
C ASP A 328 8.26 -39.76 -16.11
N PRO A 329 8.36 -41.09 -16.28
CA PRO A 329 8.46 -41.73 -17.60
C PRO A 329 7.18 -41.66 -18.43
N GLN A 330 6.06 -41.22 -17.85
CA GLN A 330 4.77 -41.10 -18.55
C GLN A 330 4.44 -39.67 -18.93
N ASN A 331 5.30 -38.70 -18.60
CA ASN A 331 5.08 -37.31 -18.90
C ASN A 331 5.29 -37.02 -20.39
N SER A 332 4.20 -36.99 -21.16
CA SER A 332 4.19 -36.69 -22.60
C SER A 332 4.97 -35.41 -22.92
N SER A 333 4.87 -34.38 -22.07
CA SER A 333 5.55 -33.09 -22.29
C SER A 333 7.06 -33.20 -22.14
N LEU A 334 7.56 -33.92 -21.12
CA LEU A 334 9.00 -34.15 -20.93
C LEU A 334 9.59 -35.05 -22.01
N LEU A 335 8.86 -36.10 -22.40
CA LEU A 335 9.24 -36.99 -23.49
C LEU A 335 9.31 -36.24 -24.83
N TYR A 336 8.36 -35.35 -25.10
CA TYR A 336 8.37 -34.50 -26.28
C TYR A 336 9.54 -33.51 -26.26
N ALA A 337 9.80 -32.87 -25.12
CA ALA A 337 10.96 -31.99 -24.96
C ALA A 337 12.29 -32.77 -25.16
N GLN A 338 12.39 -34.02 -24.71
CA GLN A 338 13.55 -34.88 -24.96
C GLN A 338 13.74 -35.18 -26.45
N ALA A 339 12.66 -35.50 -27.19
CA ALA A 339 12.75 -35.71 -28.64
C ALA A 339 13.26 -34.46 -29.37
N ARG A 340 12.81 -33.28 -28.95
CA ARG A 340 13.29 -32.00 -29.49
C ARG A 340 14.78 -31.78 -29.22
N LEU A 341 15.25 -32.12 -28.02
CA LEU A 341 16.67 -32.09 -27.69
C LEU A 341 17.46 -33.02 -28.62
N TYR A 342 17.01 -34.26 -28.81
CA TYR A 342 17.66 -35.21 -29.72
C TYR A 342 17.71 -34.71 -31.16
N ASP A 343 16.63 -34.10 -31.66
CA ASP A 343 16.63 -33.47 -32.99
C ASP A 343 17.71 -32.37 -33.10
N ARG A 344 17.79 -31.48 -32.10
CA ARG A 344 18.81 -30.41 -32.09
C ARG A 344 20.24 -30.93 -32.00
N LEU A 345 20.45 -32.08 -31.36
CA LEU A 345 21.73 -32.77 -31.28
C LEU A 345 22.01 -33.69 -32.48
N MET A 346 21.15 -33.65 -33.50
CA MET A 346 21.25 -34.49 -34.71
C MET A 346 21.19 -36.00 -34.44
N MET A 347 20.63 -36.41 -33.29
CA MET A 347 20.39 -37.80 -32.92
C MET A 347 19.06 -38.27 -33.51
N VAL A 348 18.98 -38.33 -34.84
CA VAL A 348 17.73 -38.53 -35.60
C VAL A 348 16.99 -39.79 -35.19
N ASP A 349 17.68 -40.93 -35.06
CA ASP A 349 17.05 -42.21 -34.72
C ASP A 349 16.37 -42.19 -33.34
N LEU A 350 17.04 -41.60 -32.33
CA LEU A 350 16.48 -41.47 -30.98
C LEU A 350 15.32 -40.47 -30.93
N ALA A 351 15.40 -39.39 -31.71
CA ALA A 351 14.32 -38.41 -31.81
C ALA A 351 13.07 -39.03 -32.44
N LEU A 352 13.24 -39.80 -33.52
CA LEU A 352 12.17 -40.48 -34.24
C LEU A 352 11.47 -41.50 -33.34
N ASP A 353 12.23 -42.43 -32.73
CA ASP A 353 11.71 -43.44 -31.81
C ASP A 353 10.90 -42.81 -30.67
N ARG A 354 11.41 -41.71 -30.10
CA ARG A 354 10.71 -41.00 -29.03
C ARG A 354 9.39 -40.38 -29.51
N LEU A 355 9.35 -39.70 -30.66
CA LEU A 355 8.10 -39.10 -31.17
C LEU A 355 7.09 -40.15 -31.62
N GLU A 356 7.52 -41.22 -32.28
CA GLU A 356 6.65 -42.34 -32.66
C GLU A 356 5.98 -42.95 -31.41
N SER A 357 6.73 -43.10 -30.31
CA SER A 357 6.20 -43.60 -29.04
C SER A 357 5.14 -42.68 -28.39
N LEU A 358 5.08 -41.41 -28.79
CA LEU A 358 4.15 -40.40 -28.31
C LEU A 358 2.93 -40.22 -29.21
N GLU A 359 2.97 -40.72 -30.44
CA GLU A 359 1.87 -40.57 -31.37
C GLU A 359 0.58 -41.22 -30.81
N GLY A 360 -0.52 -40.46 -30.85
CA GLY A 360 -1.81 -40.91 -30.34
C GLY A 360 -1.98 -40.91 -28.81
N ARG A 361 -0.94 -40.53 -28.03
CA ARG A 361 -1.08 -40.36 -26.57
C ARG A 361 -1.87 -39.11 -26.19
N GLU A 362 -1.68 -38.02 -26.92
CA GLU A 362 -2.26 -36.71 -26.65
C GLU A 362 -2.83 -36.11 -27.94
N ASN A 363 -3.65 -35.05 -27.81
CA ASN A 363 -4.08 -34.24 -28.95
C ASN A 363 -3.00 -33.23 -29.35
N TRP A 364 -1.95 -33.74 -30.00
CA TRP A 364 -0.76 -32.97 -30.36
C TRP A 364 -1.06 -31.79 -31.32
N GLU A 365 -0.41 -30.65 -31.06
CA GLU A 365 -0.47 -29.48 -31.96
C GLU A 365 0.37 -29.73 -33.22
N GLY A 366 0.12 -28.97 -34.30
CA GLY A 366 0.75 -29.22 -35.60
C GLY A 366 2.28 -29.16 -35.59
N GLU A 367 2.90 -28.45 -34.66
CA GLU A 367 4.36 -28.42 -34.47
C GLU A 367 4.96 -29.79 -34.13
N PHE A 368 4.25 -30.64 -33.39
CA PHE A 368 4.68 -32.01 -33.09
C PHE A 368 4.82 -32.83 -34.38
N TYR A 369 3.78 -32.80 -35.21
CA TYR A 369 3.74 -33.53 -36.48
C TYR A 369 4.69 -32.95 -37.52
N ARG A 370 4.91 -31.63 -37.51
CA ARG A 370 5.94 -30.98 -38.33
C ARG A 370 7.33 -31.52 -37.99
N LEU A 371 7.66 -31.61 -36.70
CA LEU A 371 8.94 -32.17 -36.25
C LEU A 371 9.09 -33.65 -36.65
N LEU A 372 8.05 -34.46 -36.46
CA LEU A 372 8.04 -35.86 -36.88
C LEU A 372 8.26 -36.00 -38.39
N GLY A 373 7.59 -35.18 -39.20
CA GLY A 373 7.79 -35.15 -40.66
C GLY A 373 9.20 -34.72 -41.08
N ASP A 374 9.77 -33.72 -40.42
CA ASP A 374 11.15 -33.26 -40.67
C ASP A 374 12.16 -34.37 -40.36
N LEU A 375 11.97 -35.12 -39.27
CA LEU A 375 12.84 -36.23 -38.90
C LEU A 375 12.71 -37.40 -39.88
N TYR A 376 11.50 -37.76 -40.33
CA TYR A 376 11.31 -38.76 -41.39
C TYR A 376 12.01 -38.35 -42.70
N LEU A 377 11.95 -37.07 -43.08
CA LEU A 377 12.69 -36.58 -44.26
C LEU A 377 14.19 -36.76 -44.11
N ARG A 378 14.76 -36.44 -42.94
CA ARG A 378 16.19 -36.66 -42.66
C ARG A 378 16.55 -38.14 -42.71
N ASN A 379 15.64 -39.02 -42.27
CA ASN A 379 15.78 -40.47 -42.37
C ASN A 379 15.43 -41.04 -43.77
N LYS A 380 15.17 -40.17 -44.77
CA LYS A 380 14.79 -40.51 -46.15
C LYS A 380 13.46 -41.26 -46.29
N ASP A 381 12.65 -41.31 -45.25
CA ASP A 381 11.31 -41.89 -45.28
C ASP A 381 10.28 -40.86 -45.76
N ARG A 382 10.17 -40.74 -47.08
CA ARG A 382 9.29 -39.74 -47.71
C ARG A 382 7.81 -40.03 -47.51
N VAL A 383 7.44 -41.30 -47.30
CA VAL A 383 6.04 -41.70 -47.17
C VAL A 383 5.51 -41.27 -45.82
N ASN A 384 6.21 -41.65 -44.74
CA ASN A 384 5.82 -41.26 -43.39
C ASN A 384 5.99 -39.75 -43.16
N ALA A 385 6.99 -39.12 -43.79
CA ALA A 385 7.11 -37.66 -43.77
C ALA A 385 5.85 -36.96 -44.32
N LEU A 386 5.37 -37.39 -45.49
CA LEU A 386 4.18 -36.80 -46.11
C LEU A 386 2.95 -36.97 -45.22
N GLU A 387 2.76 -38.15 -44.63
CA GLU A 387 1.66 -38.42 -43.72
C GLU A 387 1.71 -37.52 -42.47
N ALA A 388 2.89 -37.41 -41.84
CA ALA A 388 3.09 -36.55 -40.68
C ALA A 388 2.78 -35.08 -41.01
N PHE A 389 3.26 -34.54 -42.13
CA PHE A 389 2.93 -33.18 -42.53
C PHE A 389 1.43 -32.98 -42.80
N GLN A 390 0.74 -33.97 -43.38
CA GLN A 390 -0.71 -33.92 -43.57
C GLN A 390 -1.47 -33.89 -42.23
N LYS A 391 -1.03 -34.65 -41.22
CA LYS A 391 -1.57 -34.59 -39.86
C LYS A 391 -1.33 -33.19 -39.26
N GLY A 392 -0.11 -32.67 -39.34
CA GLY A 392 0.25 -31.34 -38.83
C GLY A 392 -0.53 -30.19 -39.45
N ALA A 393 -0.84 -30.28 -40.74
CA ALA A 393 -1.66 -29.28 -41.45
C ALA A 393 -3.14 -29.29 -41.02
N ARG A 394 -3.63 -30.39 -40.46
CA ARG A 394 -5.01 -30.54 -39.95
C ARG A 394 -5.12 -30.28 -38.45
N ALA A 395 -4.00 -30.35 -37.72
CA ALA A 395 -3.96 -30.12 -36.28
C ALA A 395 -4.08 -28.63 -35.94
N GLU A 396 -4.51 -28.35 -34.71
CA GLU A 396 -4.50 -27.01 -34.16
C GLU A 396 -3.06 -26.49 -34.06
N ASN A 397 -2.88 -25.20 -34.37
CA ASN A 397 -1.58 -24.55 -34.36
C ASN A 397 -1.68 -23.25 -33.57
N HIS A 398 -0.95 -23.16 -32.47
CA HIS A 398 -0.90 -21.99 -31.61
C HIS A 398 0.55 -21.47 -31.52
N PRO A 399 0.82 -20.23 -31.93
CA PRO A 399 2.16 -19.67 -31.84
C PRO A 399 2.54 -19.42 -30.37
N GLY A 400 3.82 -19.61 -30.05
CA GLY A 400 4.37 -19.37 -28.72
C GLY A 400 4.56 -20.65 -27.91
N ARG A 401 5.84 -21.00 -27.70
CA ARG A 401 6.28 -22.16 -26.92
C ARG A 401 6.10 -21.96 -25.42
N LEU A 402 5.92 -20.72 -24.98
CA LEU A 402 5.75 -20.37 -23.58
C LEU A 402 4.30 -19.96 -23.36
N TYR A 403 3.76 -20.30 -22.19
CA TYR A 403 2.41 -19.90 -21.83
C TYR A 403 2.31 -19.58 -20.35
N CYS A 404 1.35 -18.72 -20.02
CA CYS A 404 0.94 -18.49 -18.64
C CYS A 404 0.03 -19.64 -18.21
N ARG A 405 0.44 -20.42 -17.21
CA ARG A 405 -0.36 -21.54 -16.67
C ARG A 405 -1.67 -21.13 -15.99
N PHE A 406 -1.88 -19.83 -15.79
CA PHE A 406 -3.06 -19.29 -15.12
C PHE A 406 -4.08 -18.69 -16.10
N CYS A 407 -3.63 -17.94 -17.11
CA CYS A 407 -4.53 -17.28 -18.07
C CYS A 407 -4.43 -17.82 -19.51
N GLY A 408 -3.59 -18.82 -19.76
CA GLY A 408 -3.40 -19.44 -21.08
C GLY A 408 -2.64 -18.60 -22.10
N GLN A 409 -2.43 -17.30 -21.85
CA GLN A 409 -1.73 -16.39 -22.77
C GLN A 409 -0.36 -16.93 -23.20
N ARG A 410 -0.11 -16.94 -24.51
CA ARG A 410 1.14 -17.41 -25.13
C ARG A 410 2.17 -16.30 -25.29
N TYR A 411 3.45 -16.69 -25.23
CA TYR A 411 4.60 -15.80 -25.40
C TYR A 411 5.68 -16.46 -26.27
N LEU A 412 6.42 -15.62 -27.00
CA LEU A 412 7.58 -16.02 -27.80
C LEU A 412 8.89 -16.02 -26.98
N GLN A 413 8.96 -15.15 -25.97
CA GLN A 413 10.13 -14.99 -25.12
C GLN A 413 9.73 -15.15 -23.66
N TRP A 414 10.67 -15.66 -22.86
CA TRP A 414 10.43 -15.86 -21.44
C TRP A 414 10.47 -14.52 -20.69
N THR A 415 9.50 -14.35 -19.79
CA THR A 415 9.46 -13.23 -18.84
C THR A 415 9.09 -13.76 -17.47
N GLY A 416 9.61 -13.13 -16.41
CA GLY A 416 9.27 -13.52 -15.04
C GLY A 416 7.87 -13.14 -14.59
N LYS A 417 7.18 -12.29 -15.37
CA LYS A 417 5.84 -11.76 -15.10
C LYS A 417 4.95 -11.89 -16.34
N CYS A 418 3.74 -12.40 -16.16
CA CYS A 418 2.74 -12.44 -17.22
C CYS A 418 2.24 -11.01 -17.52
N PHE A 419 2.25 -10.59 -18.79
CA PHE A 419 1.74 -9.26 -19.16
C PHE A 419 0.21 -9.19 -19.24
N SER A 420 -0.46 -10.35 -19.35
CA SER A 420 -1.93 -10.42 -19.37
C SER A 420 -2.54 -10.43 -17.97
N CYS A 421 -2.07 -11.32 -17.08
CA CYS A 421 -2.63 -11.45 -15.72
C CYS A 421 -1.74 -10.88 -14.60
N HIS A 422 -0.60 -10.27 -14.95
CA HIS A 422 0.34 -9.61 -14.02
C HIS A 422 0.95 -10.49 -12.91
N ARG A 423 0.68 -11.80 -12.91
CA ARG A 423 1.25 -12.74 -11.96
C ARG A 423 2.70 -13.07 -12.29
N TRP A 424 3.56 -13.03 -11.27
CA TRP A 424 4.94 -13.54 -11.38
C TRP A 424 5.01 -15.06 -11.30
N GLY A 425 6.06 -15.64 -11.89
CA GLY A 425 6.29 -17.09 -11.85
C GLY A 425 5.23 -17.90 -12.60
N ALA A 426 4.50 -17.24 -13.50
CA ALA A 426 3.36 -17.82 -14.18
C ALA A 426 3.73 -18.54 -15.48
N LEU A 427 4.79 -18.09 -16.15
CA LEU A 427 5.19 -18.58 -17.46
C LEU A 427 5.95 -19.91 -17.34
N THR A 428 5.57 -20.88 -18.17
CA THR A 428 6.26 -22.17 -18.35
C THR A 428 6.22 -22.61 -19.80
N LEU A 429 6.85 -23.73 -20.12
CA LEU A 429 6.85 -24.34 -21.44
C LEU A 429 5.48 -24.96 -21.73
N HIS A 430 4.93 -24.65 -22.89
CA HIS A 430 3.71 -25.28 -23.38
C HIS A 430 3.98 -26.76 -23.65
N PRO A 431 3.08 -27.67 -23.23
CA PRO A 431 3.25 -29.12 -23.39
C PRO A 431 3.33 -29.62 -24.84
N GLY A 432 2.88 -28.82 -25.81
CA GLY A 432 2.90 -29.17 -27.24
C GLY A 432 1.66 -29.90 -27.73
N TYR A 433 0.66 -30.09 -26.88
CA TYR A 433 -0.65 -30.63 -27.19
C TYR A 433 -1.75 -29.72 -26.65
N VAL A 434 -2.94 -29.80 -27.25
CA VAL A 434 -4.10 -29.01 -26.86
C VAL A 434 -4.52 -29.40 -25.44
N GLN A 435 -4.33 -28.49 -24.49
CA GLN A 435 -4.85 -28.67 -23.14
C GLN A 435 -6.35 -28.37 -23.15
N VAL A 436 -7.17 -29.35 -22.79
CA VAL A 436 -8.59 -29.11 -22.48
C VAL A 436 -8.65 -28.41 -21.14
N HIS A 437 -8.44 -27.10 -21.13
CA HIS A 437 -8.67 -26.31 -19.94
C HIS A 437 -10.18 -26.27 -19.67
N SER A 438 -10.65 -26.90 -18.60
CA SER A 438 -11.87 -26.44 -17.96
C SER A 438 -11.57 -25.03 -17.48
N VAL A 439 -12.02 -24.03 -18.25
CA VAL A 439 -12.10 -22.65 -17.79
C VAL A 439 -12.82 -22.71 -16.46
N PRO A 440 -12.20 -22.30 -15.33
CA PRO A 440 -12.97 -22.17 -14.10
C PRO A 440 -14.11 -21.20 -14.40
N ASP A 441 -15.35 -21.58 -14.10
CA ASP A 441 -16.55 -20.73 -14.26
C ASP A 441 -16.50 -19.41 -13.45
N HIS A 442 -15.38 -19.15 -12.78
CA HIS A 442 -15.11 -17.93 -12.06
C HIS A 442 -13.76 -17.37 -12.50
N PRO A 443 -13.67 -16.06 -12.81
CA PRO A 443 -12.36 -15.42 -12.89
C PRO A 443 -11.64 -15.69 -11.56
N PRO A 444 -10.36 -16.09 -11.56
CA PRO A 444 -9.63 -16.19 -10.31
C PRO A 444 -9.72 -14.82 -9.64
N GLU A 445 -10.31 -14.78 -8.43
CA GLU A 445 -10.26 -13.60 -7.55
C GLU A 445 -8.87 -12.99 -7.65
N GLU A 446 -8.80 -11.66 -7.80
CA GLU A 446 -7.60 -10.84 -8.00
C GLU A 446 -6.52 -11.12 -6.94
N ARG A 447 -5.83 -12.26 -7.06
CA ARG A 447 -4.72 -12.67 -6.21
C ARG A 447 -3.46 -12.40 -7.03
N ASN A 448 -2.94 -11.19 -6.84
CA ASN A 448 -1.66 -10.62 -7.30
C ASN A 448 -1.66 -9.69 -8.52
N VAL A 449 -1.68 -8.40 -8.13
CA VAL A 449 -0.97 -7.21 -8.62
C VAL A 449 -1.55 -6.44 -9.80
N GLY A 450 -2.05 -5.25 -9.48
CA GLY A 450 -2.32 -4.20 -10.45
C GLY A 450 -3.76 -3.72 -10.50
N GLY A 451 -4.47 -3.74 -9.37
CA GLY A 451 -5.81 -3.22 -9.28
C GLY A 451 -6.30 -3.39 -7.87
N SER A 452 -6.19 -2.37 -7.05
CA SER A 452 -7.12 -2.25 -5.93
C SER A 452 -8.49 -1.94 -6.55
N SER A 453 -9.19 -2.96 -7.06
CA SER A 453 -10.64 -2.87 -7.25
C SER A 453 -11.31 -3.11 -5.89
N LEU A 454 -11.00 -2.23 -4.94
CA LEU A 454 -11.96 -1.93 -3.87
C LEU A 454 -12.99 -0.94 -4.45
N SER A 455 -13.76 -1.40 -5.45
CA SER A 455 -15.15 -1.01 -5.61
C SER A 455 -15.92 -1.94 -4.65
N ASP A 456 -16.52 -1.52 -3.55
CA ASP A 456 -17.11 -0.26 -3.14
C ASP A 456 -16.96 -0.13 -1.61
N PRO A 457 -16.69 1.07 -1.07
CA PRO A 457 -17.28 1.46 0.20
C PRO A 457 -18.31 2.57 -0.05
N THR A 458 -19.17 2.42 -1.05
CA THR A 458 -20.44 3.13 -1.00
C THR A 458 -21.26 2.52 0.12
N ILE A 459 -21.34 3.29 1.21
CA ILE A 459 -22.27 3.14 2.33
C ILE A 459 -21.88 2.06 3.36
N ASP A 460 -20.74 2.22 4.05
CA ASP A 460 -20.59 1.60 5.38
C ASP A 460 -19.86 2.49 6.43
N ALA A 461 -19.58 3.76 6.10
CA ALA A 461 -18.94 4.71 7.01
C ALA A 461 -19.91 5.44 7.97
N TYR A 462 -21.00 4.80 8.40
CA TYR A 462 -21.88 5.31 9.47
C TYR A 462 -21.71 4.61 10.82
N SER A 463 -20.66 3.80 10.99
CA SER A 463 -20.26 3.25 12.29
C SER A 463 -19.12 4.08 12.91
N LEU A 464 -19.38 5.36 13.18
CA LEU A 464 -18.55 6.10 14.15
C LEU A 464 -19.00 5.71 15.56
N GLY A 465 -18.02 5.28 16.34
CA GLY A 465 -18.12 4.63 17.64
C GLY A 465 -19.17 5.21 18.58
N GLN A 466 -19.94 4.30 19.17
CA GLN A 466 -20.47 4.49 20.51
C GLN A 466 -19.28 4.51 21.48
N SER A 467 -18.95 5.69 21.98
CA SER A 467 -18.20 5.83 23.22
C SER A 467 -18.54 7.15 23.89
N SER A 468 -19.76 7.24 24.41
CA SER A 468 -20.16 7.70 25.76
C SER A 468 -21.67 7.86 25.81
#